data_AF-A0A538AJQ4-F1
#
_entry.id   AF-A0A538AJQ4-F1
#
_cell.length_a   1.000
_cell.length_b   1.000
_cell.length_c   1.000
_cell.angle_alpha   90.00
_cell.angle_beta   90.00
_cell.angle_gamma   90.00
#
_symmetry.space_group_name_H-M   'P 1'
#
loop_
_entity.id
_entity.type
_entity.pdbx_description
1 polymer ?
#
loop_
_entity_poly.entity_id
_entity_poly.type
_entity_poly.pdbx_seq_one_letter_code
_entity_poly.pdbx_strand_id
1 'polypeptide(L)'
;MREYGAQAFLAGDNRKSERLTEQSLALYEQLGDEHGQAVMLHRLGIGALWADDLDRARALVEESHAIHQRRNDQWGICQTLGALGAIAREAGDEAIAYDLIAQSAAIAREIGGGFTDWWASGMLAELACLSLEAQRLEEAETQAREALALADELHYRAGRVFGVGVLAAIAAARRQLERASRLWAAIENEDAVAPLGGWRRHRQACEAVIREAGVSEFGRGHVAGDALTLDDAVGLALDAAG
;
A
#
# COMPACT_ATOMS: atom_id res chain seq x y z
N MET A 1 -24.72 -11.98 12.87
CA MET A 1 -24.54 -13.42 12.61
C MET A 1 -23.77 -13.72 11.31
N ARG A 2 -23.92 -12.93 10.22
CA ARG A 2 -23.12 -13.09 8.97
C ARG A 2 -21.64 -12.71 9.13
N GLU A 3 -21.33 -11.70 9.94
CA GLU A 3 -19.95 -11.23 10.16
C GLU A 3 -19.11 -12.26 10.95
N TYR A 4 -19.67 -12.90 11.97
CA TYR A 4 -19.00 -13.98 12.70
C TYR A 4 -18.72 -15.21 11.82
N GLY A 5 -19.62 -15.54 10.89
CA GLY A 5 -19.43 -16.63 9.94
C GLY A 5 -18.33 -16.34 8.92
N ALA A 6 -18.27 -15.11 8.40
CA ALA A 6 -17.22 -14.67 7.47
C ALA A 6 -15.86 -14.57 8.16
N GLN A 7 -15.80 -14.06 9.39
CA GLN A 7 -14.56 -14.00 10.19
C GLN A 7 -14.05 -15.39 10.56
N ALA A 8 -14.92 -16.30 11.00
CA ALA A 8 -14.53 -17.68 11.28
C ALA A 8 -14.09 -18.43 10.02
N PHE A 9 -14.71 -18.15 8.87
CA PHE A 9 -14.33 -18.72 7.57
C PHE A 9 -12.98 -18.20 7.08
N LEU A 10 -12.75 -16.87 7.14
CA LEU A 10 -11.48 -16.24 6.80
C LEU A 10 -10.35 -16.68 7.74
N ALA A 11 -10.62 -16.75 9.05
CA ALA A 11 -9.66 -17.26 10.03
C ALA A 11 -9.35 -18.76 9.82
N GLY A 12 -10.33 -19.54 9.36
CA GLY A 12 -10.14 -20.95 9.00
C GLY A 12 -9.28 -21.13 7.74
N ASP A 13 -9.46 -20.26 6.75
CA ASP A 13 -8.66 -20.28 5.51
C ASP A 13 -7.22 -19.79 5.77
N ASN A 14 -7.05 -18.76 6.60
CA ASN A 14 -5.74 -18.24 7.01
C ASN A 14 -4.90 -19.32 7.71
N ARG A 15 -5.46 -20.05 8.69
CA ARG A 15 -4.74 -21.15 9.36
C ARG A 15 -4.42 -22.30 8.41
N LYS A 16 -5.30 -22.58 7.45
CA LYS A 16 -5.05 -23.61 6.44
C LYS A 16 -3.92 -23.20 5.51
N SER A 17 -3.90 -21.95 5.08
CA SER A 17 -2.84 -21.36 4.25
C SER A 17 -1.50 -21.36 4.96
N GLU A 18 -1.46 -20.94 6.22
CA GLU A 18 -0.26 -20.96 7.06
C GLU A 18 0.30 -22.37 7.18
N ARG A 19 -0.53 -23.35 7.56
CA ARG A 19 -0.10 -24.77 7.67
C ARG A 19 0.44 -25.32 6.35
N LEU A 20 -0.18 -24.98 5.21
CA LEU A 20 0.32 -25.41 3.91
C LEU A 20 1.67 -24.76 3.57
N THR A 21 1.85 -23.49 3.94
CA THR A 21 3.11 -22.76 3.75
C THR A 21 4.23 -23.34 4.63
N GLU A 22 3.94 -23.68 5.89
CA GLU A 22 4.89 -24.37 6.78
C GLU A 22 5.25 -25.77 6.24
N GLN A 23 4.29 -26.52 5.71
CA GLN A 23 4.56 -27.80 5.06
C GLN A 23 5.45 -27.66 3.83
N SER A 24 5.21 -26.64 3.00
CA SER A 24 6.06 -26.32 1.85
C SER A 24 7.46 -25.90 2.29
N LEU A 25 7.59 -25.10 3.34
CA LEU A 25 8.89 -24.72 3.91
C LEU A 25 9.69 -25.95 4.33
N ALA A 26 9.09 -26.85 5.10
CA ALA A 26 9.73 -28.10 5.52
C ALA A 26 10.17 -28.98 4.34
N LEU A 27 9.41 -28.99 3.24
CA LEU A 27 9.80 -29.71 2.02
C LEU A 27 11.00 -29.04 1.34
N TYR A 28 11.01 -27.71 1.19
CA TYR A 28 12.15 -27.01 0.60
C TYR A 28 13.42 -27.09 1.46
N GLU A 29 13.28 -27.17 2.79
CA GLU A 29 14.38 -27.48 3.72
C GLU A 29 14.96 -28.87 3.47
N GLN A 30 14.11 -29.90 3.37
CA GLN A 30 14.55 -31.27 3.08
C GLN A 30 15.23 -31.40 1.71
N LEU A 31 14.79 -30.60 0.73
CA LEU A 31 15.37 -30.56 -0.62
C LEU A 31 16.61 -29.68 -0.72
N GLY A 32 16.94 -28.88 0.30
CA GLY A 32 18.02 -27.90 0.24
C GLY A 32 17.77 -26.75 -0.74
N ASP A 33 16.51 -26.49 -1.11
CA ASP A 33 16.14 -25.39 -2.00
C ASP A 33 15.99 -24.08 -1.23
N GLU A 34 17.10 -23.34 -1.13
CA GLU A 34 17.13 -22.05 -0.44
C GLU A 34 16.17 -21.00 -1.05
N HIS A 35 15.93 -21.01 -2.36
CA HIS A 35 14.99 -20.04 -2.95
C HIS A 35 13.56 -20.35 -2.53
N GLY A 36 13.15 -21.61 -2.61
CA GLY A 36 11.85 -22.06 -2.12
C GLY A 36 11.65 -21.74 -0.64
N GLN A 37 12.67 -21.96 0.20
CA GLN A 37 12.65 -21.59 1.62
C GLN A 37 12.41 -20.09 1.81
N ALA A 38 13.20 -19.24 1.16
CA ALA A 38 13.10 -17.79 1.29
C ALA A 38 11.71 -17.27 0.90
N VAL A 39 11.13 -17.79 -0.19
CA VAL A 39 9.78 -17.40 -0.62
C VAL A 39 8.72 -17.82 0.40
N MET A 40 8.84 -19.00 1.01
CA MET A 40 7.90 -19.46 2.04
C MET A 40 8.05 -18.67 3.34
N LEU A 41 9.27 -18.38 3.77
CA LEU A 41 9.56 -17.54 4.95
C LEU A 41 8.96 -16.14 4.79
N HIS A 42 9.14 -15.50 3.63
CA HIS A 42 8.51 -14.21 3.33
C HIS A 42 6.97 -14.29 3.45
N ARG A 43 6.35 -15.33 2.89
CA ARG A 43 4.89 -15.53 2.97
C ARG A 43 4.40 -15.72 4.40
N LEU A 44 5.09 -16.52 5.20
CA LEU A 44 4.78 -16.68 6.63
C LEU A 44 4.95 -15.36 7.37
N GLY A 45 5.98 -14.58 7.03
CA GLY A 45 6.21 -13.25 7.58
C GLY A 45 5.07 -12.28 7.32
N ILE A 46 4.56 -12.22 6.07
CA ILE A 46 3.35 -11.43 5.74
C ILE A 46 2.12 -11.94 6.51
N GLY A 47 1.98 -13.26 6.64
CA GLY A 47 0.89 -13.86 7.43
C GLY A 47 0.95 -13.44 8.90
N ALA A 48 2.13 -13.46 9.51
CA ALA A 48 2.36 -13.01 10.88
C ALA A 48 2.08 -11.51 11.04
N LEU A 49 2.47 -10.68 10.07
CA LEU A 49 2.16 -9.24 10.05
C LEU A 49 0.64 -8.99 10.08
N TRP A 50 -0.14 -9.71 9.27
CA TRP A 50 -1.61 -9.59 9.30
C TRP A 50 -2.25 -10.15 10.57
N ALA A 51 -1.54 -11.01 11.30
CA ALA A 51 -1.95 -11.50 12.61
C ALA A 51 -1.49 -10.59 13.76
N ASP A 52 -0.86 -9.44 13.45
CA ASP A 52 -0.29 -8.48 14.41
C ASP A 52 0.84 -9.07 15.28
N ASP A 53 1.49 -10.15 14.80
CA ASP A 53 2.65 -10.77 15.43
C ASP A 53 3.93 -10.21 14.79
N LEU A 54 4.25 -8.96 15.16
CA LEU A 54 5.35 -8.19 14.55
C LEU A 54 6.73 -8.82 14.79
N ASP A 55 6.94 -9.45 15.96
CA ASP A 55 8.20 -10.10 16.30
C ASP A 55 8.43 -11.34 15.40
N ARG A 56 7.41 -12.18 15.25
CA ARG A 56 7.48 -13.34 14.35
C ARG A 56 7.60 -12.89 12.89
N ALA A 57 6.84 -11.88 12.49
CA ALA A 57 6.91 -11.34 11.13
C ALA A 57 8.33 -10.86 10.79
N ARG A 58 8.94 -10.08 11.69
CA ARG A 58 10.31 -9.58 11.53
C ARG A 58 11.30 -10.72 11.37
N ALA A 59 11.30 -11.68 12.29
CA ALA A 59 12.24 -12.80 12.25
C ALA A 59 12.15 -13.60 10.94
N LEU A 60 10.94 -13.92 10.50
CA LEU A 60 10.69 -14.66 9.26
C LEU A 60 11.14 -13.89 8.01
N VAL A 61 10.84 -12.59 7.94
CA VAL A 61 11.22 -11.76 6.79
C VAL A 61 12.73 -11.49 6.78
N GLU A 62 13.38 -11.28 7.92
CA GLU A 62 14.83 -11.12 8.02
C GLU A 62 15.58 -12.39 7.57
N GLU A 63 15.09 -13.56 7.95
CA GLU A 63 15.64 -14.83 7.48
C GLU A 63 15.51 -15.00 5.96
N SER A 64 14.32 -14.70 5.41
CA SER A 64 14.07 -14.67 3.97
C SER A 64 15.02 -13.68 3.25
N HIS A 65 15.16 -12.47 3.80
CA HIS A 65 16.02 -11.43 3.25
C HIS A 65 17.48 -11.89 3.19
N ALA A 66 17.99 -12.49 4.27
CA ALA A 66 19.35 -13.00 4.33
C ALA A 66 19.62 -14.08 3.26
N ILE A 67 18.63 -14.94 2.97
CA ILE A 67 18.75 -15.93 1.90
C ILE A 67 18.78 -15.26 0.52
N HIS A 68 17.85 -14.35 0.23
CA HIS A 68 17.82 -13.64 -1.05
C HIS A 68 19.11 -12.81 -1.28
N GLN A 69 19.67 -12.21 -0.22
CA GLN A 69 20.98 -11.55 -0.26
C GLN A 69 22.11 -12.50 -0.64
N ARG A 70 22.24 -13.66 0.03
CA ARG A 70 23.28 -14.67 -0.31
C ARG A 70 23.19 -15.14 -1.76
N ARG A 71 21.96 -15.15 -2.30
CA ARG A 71 21.66 -15.59 -3.67
C ARG A 71 21.72 -14.46 -4.70
N ASN A 72 21.93 -13.21 -4.29
CA ASN A 72 21.84 -12.01 -5.13
C ASN A 72 20.50 -11.91 -5.89
N ASP A 73 19.42 -12.38 -5.28
CA ASP A 73 18.07 -12.33 -5.85
C ASP A 73 17.46 -10.94 -5.62
N GLN A 74 17.64 -10.04 -6.58
CA GLN A 74 17.20 -8.65 -6.49
C GLN A 74 15.69 -8.52 -6.25
N TRP A 75 14.89 -9.38 -6.86
CA TRP A 75 13.45 -9.33 -6.67
C TRP A 75 13.06 -9.78 -5.25
N GLY A 76 13.65 -10.86 -4.74
CA GLY A 76 13.44 -11.29 -3.37
C GLY A 76 13.94 -10.28 -2.32
N ILE A 77 15.06 -9.60 -2.58
CA ILE A 77 15.57 -8.49 -1.76
C ILE A 77 14.56 -7.34 -1.76
N CYS A 78 14.05 -6.94 -2.93
CA CYS A 78 13.03 -5.91 -3.08
C CYS A 78 11.77 -6.21 -2.24
N GLN A 79 11.23 -7.43 -2.35
CA GLN A 79 10.01 -7.83 -1.63
C GLN A 79 10.22 -7.81 -0.12
N THR A 80 11.32 -8.40 0.34
CA THR A 80 11.63 -8.48 1.78
C THR A 80 11.90 -7.11 2.40
N LEU A 81 12.55 -6.18 1.68
CA LEU A 81 12.68 -4.79 2.14
C LEU A 81 11.33 -4.09 2.31
N GLY A 82 10.42 -4.25 1.34
CA GLY A 82 9.07 -3.69 1.44
C GLY A 82 8.29 -4.26 2.63
N ALA A 83 8.41 -5.57 2.87
CA ALA A 83 7.80 -6.23 4.03
C ALA A 83 8.39 -5.76 5.37
N LEU A 84 9.73 -5.63 5.48
CA LEU A 84 10.37 -5.08 6.68
C LEU A 84 9.99 -3.63 6.91
N GLY A 85 9.83 -2.85 5.85
CA GLY A 85 9.33 -1.48 5.90
C GLY A 85 7.90 -1.40 6.45
N ALA A 86 7.01 -2.28 5.99
CA ALA A 86 5.65 -2.38 6.51
C ALA A 86 5.65 -2.79 8.00
N ILE A 87 6.48 -3.76 8.39
CA ILE A 87 6.63 -4.17 9.80
C ILE A 87 7.13 -3.00 10.67
N ALA A 88 8.14 -2.25 10.20
CA ALA A 88 8.63 -1.07 10.90
C ALA A 88 7.53 0.00 11.05
N ARG A 89 6.69 0.19 10.02
CA ARG A 89 5.56 1.12 10.07
C ARG A 89 4.51 0.70 11.10
N GLU A 90 4.18 -0.59 11.20
CA GLU A 90 3.26 -1.08 12.24
C GLU A 90 3.85 -1.01 13.64
N ALA A 91 5.18 -1.15 13.77
CA ALA A 91 5.89 -0.96 15.03
C ALA A 91 6.01 0.53 15.46
N GLY A 92 5.66 1.48 14.57
CA GLY A 92 5.78 2.93 14.81
C GLY A 92 7.16 3.51 14.50
N ASP A 93 8.07 2.72 13.90
CA ASP A 93 9.41 3.15 13.51
C ASP A 93 9.39 3.80 12.11
N GLU A 94 8.75 4.97 11.99
CA GLU A 94 8.48 5.63 10.70
C GLU A 94 9.75 5.92 9.88
N ALA A 95 10.86 6.29 10.52
CA ALA A 95 12.13 6.56 9.83
C ALA A 95 12.72 5.29 9.20
N ILE A 96 12.68 4.17 9.94
CA ILE A 96 13.15 2.87 9.43
C ILE A 96 12.22 2.38 8.33
N ALA A 97 10.91 2.55 8.50
CA ALA A 97 9.93 2.23 7.47
C ALA A 97 10.21 2.98 6.18
N TYR A 98 10.45 4.29 6.26
CA TYR A 98 10.75 5.14 5.12
C TYR A 98 11.99 4.63 4.35
N ASP A 99 13.10 4.40 5.05
CA ASP A 99 14.35 3.98 4.43
C ASP A 99 14.23 2.61 3.74
N LEU A 100 13.54 1.66 4.36
CA LEU A 100 13.35 0.32 3.81
C LEU A 100 12.42 0.32 2.59
N ILE A 101 11.30 1.06 2.66
CA ILE A 101 10.35 1.18 1.56
C ILE A 101 11.00 1.93 0.38
N ALA A 102 11.80 2.97 0.66
CA ALA A 102 12.53 3.72 -0.37
C ALA A 102 13.53 2.82 -1.13
N GLN A 103 14.27 1.97 -0.41
CA GLN A 103 15.16 0.98 -1.03
C GLN A 103 14.39 -0.04 -1.87
N SER A 104 13.25 -0.55 -1.36
CA SER A 104 12.39 -1.46 -2.12
C SER A 104 11.88 -0.82 -3.41
N ALA A 105 11.38 0.42 -3.35
CA ALA A 105 10.91 1.17 -4.51
C ALA A 105 12.03 1.40 -5.54
N ALA A 106 13.24 1.75 -5.09
CA ALA A 106 14.39 1.95 -5.98
C ALA A 106 14.75 0.66 -6.74
N ILE A 107 14.85 -0.48 -6.05
CA ILE A 107 15.15 -1.77 -6.69
C ILE A 107 14.03 -2.17 -7.66
N ALA A 108 12.76 -1.98 -7.29
CA ALA A 108 11.63 -2.28 -8.17
C ALA A 108 11.69 -1.49 -9.48
N ARG A 109 12.10 -0.20 -9.43
CA ARG A 109 12.31 0.64 -10.61
C ARG A 109 13.51 0.20 -11.44
N GLU A 110 14.60 -0.23 -10.81
CA GLU A 110 15.79 -0.72 -11.50
C GLU A 110 15.51 -2.02 -12.27
N ILE A 111 14.68 -2.91 -11.71
CA ILE A 111 14.26 -4.15 -12.38
C ILE A 111 13.35 -3.82 -13.57
N GLY A 112 12.30 -3.02 -13.32
CA GLY A 112 11.32 -2.60 -14.32
C GLY A 112 10.44 -3.72 -14.89
N GLY A 113 9.23 -3.35 -15.31
CA GLY A 113 8.28 -4.24 -15.96
C GLY A 113 7.02 -4.48 -15.12
N GLY A 114 5.92 -4.87 -15.77
CA GLY A 114 4.57 -4.69 -15.22
C GLY A 114 4.33 -5.17 -13.79
N PHE A 115 4.96 -6.27 -13.35
CA PHE A 115 4.82 -6.73 -11.96
C PHE A 115 5.66 -5.94 -10.95
N THR A 116 6.88 -5.53 -11.31
CA THR A 116 7.72 -4.70 -10.44
C THR A 116 7.28 -3.26 -10.45
N ASP A 117 6.72 -2.77 -11.57
CA ASP A 117 6.10 -1.44 -11.67
C ASP A 117 4.85 -1.35 -10.78
N TRP A 118 4.05 -2.43 -10.71
CA TRP A 118 2.95 -2.53 -9.75
C TRP A 118 3.44 -2.43 -8.30
N TRP A 119 4.53 -3.13 -7.98
CA TRP A 119 5.14 -3.06 -6.64
C TRP A 119 5.69 -1.67 -6.33
N ALA A 120 6.40 -1.06 -7.28
CA ALA A 120 6.93 0.30 -7.17
C ALA A 120 5.81 1.32 -6.92
N SER A 121 4.68 1.20 -7.64
CA SER A 121 3.50 2.04 -7.42
C SER A 121 3.00 1.93 -5.97
N GLY A 122 2.89 0.72 -5.43
CA GLY A 122 2.51 0.50 -4.03
C GLY A 122 3.51 1.11 -3.04
N MET A 123 4.80 0.87 -3.22
CA MET A 123 5.84 1.42 -2.33
C MET A 123 5.90 2.95 -2.38
N LEU A 124 5.75 3.57 -3.54
CA LEU A 124 5.70 5.03 -3.68
C LEU A 124 4.47 5.64 -3.01
N ALA A 125 3.32 4.96 -3.10
CA ALA A 125 2.11 5.35 -2.39
C ALA A 125 2.31 5.30 -0.86
N GLU A 126 2.98 4.27 -0.34
CA GLU A 126 3.35 4.18 1.09
C GLU A 126 4.30 5.31 1.53
N LEU A 127 5.34 5.59 0.72
CA LEU A 127 6.26 6.70 0.98
C LEU A 127 5.54 8.05 1.00
N ALA A 128 4.60 8.25 0.07
CA ALA A 128 3.81 9.47 0.02
C ALA A 128 2.99 9.67 1.30
N CYS A 129 2.41 8.60 1.87
CA CYS A 129 1.74 8.66 3.17
C CYS A 129 2.70 9.03 4.30
N LEU A 130 3.85 8.36 4.40
CA LEU A 130 4.86 8.66 5.43
C LEU A 130 5.39 10.10 5.31
N SER A 131 5.58 10.59 4.09
CA SER A 131 5.98 11.98 3.82
C SER A 131 4.89 12.97 4.20
N LEU A 132 3.61 12.65 3.94
CA LEU A 132 2.47 13.47 4.33
C LEU A 132 2.34 13.56 5.86
N GLU A 133 2.44 12.42 6.56
CA GLU A 133 2.43 12.33 8.03
C GLU A 133 3.57 13.18 8.62
N ALA A 134 4.76 13.12 8.02
CA ALA A 134 5.92 13.93 8.37
C ALA A 134 5.85 15.41 7.89
N GLN A 135 4.72 15.86 7.32
CA GLN A 135 4.53 17.23 6.79
C GLN A 135 5.53 17.64 5.68
N ARG A 136 6.13 16.67 4.98
CA ARG A 136 7.00 16.87 3.81
C ARG A 136 6.15 16.89 2.54
N LEU A 137 5.33 17.93 2.39
CA LEU A 137 4.25 17.97 1.39
C LEU A 137 4.73 17.91 -0.06
N GLU A 138 5.85 18.55 -0.39
CA GLU A 138 6.43 18.51 -1.73
C GLU A 138 6.87 17.09 -2.11
N GLU A 139 7.57 16.43 -1.21
CA GLU A 139 8.05 15.06 -1.41
C GLU A 139 6.89 14.07 -1.48
N ALA A 140 5.90 14.21 -0.59
CA ALA A 140 4.67 13.43 -0.61
C ALA A 140 3.93 13.58 -1.94
N GLU A 141 3.86 14.79 -2.49
CA GLU A 141 3.19 15.04 -3.77
C GLU A 141 3.94 14.40 -4.93
N THR A 142 5.27 14.54 -5.00
CA THR A 142 6.08 13.90 -6.04
C THR A 142 5.88 12.38 -6.01
N GLN A 143 5.97 11.77 -4.83
CA GLN A 143 5.78 10.33 -4.64
C GLN A 143 4.36 9.88 -5.01
N ALA A 144 3.33 10.62 -4.58
CA ALA A 144 1.94 10.28 -4.87
C ALA A 144 1.60 10.40 -6.36
N ARG A 145 2.12 11.45 -7.05
CA ARG A 145 1.93 11.60 -8.50
C ARG A 145 2.60 10.50 -9.28
N GLU A 146 3.81 10.11 -8.88
CA GLU A 146 4.52 9.00 -9.53
C GLU A 146 3.81 7.66 -9.30
N ALA A 147 3.38 7.39 -8.06
CA ALA A 147 2.60 6.20 -7.73
C ALA A 147 1.31 6.11 -8.56
N LEU A 148 0.60 7.24 -8.70
CA LEU A 148 -0.64 7.36 -9.46
C LEU A 148 -0.42 7.16 -10.96
N ALA A 149 0.63 7.74 -11.53
CA ALA A 149 0.97 7.57 -12.94
C ALA A 149 1.22 6.09 -13.28
N LEU A 150 2.03 5.40 -12.47
CA LEU A 150 2.27 3.96 -12.63
C LEU A 150 0.97 3.15 -12.48
N ALA A 151 0.14 3.49 -11.50
CA ALA A 151 -1.13 2.80 -11.29
C ALA A 151 -2.10 3.00 -12.47
N ASP A 152 -2.11 4.18 -13.10
CA ASP A 152 -2.93 4.47 -14.26
C ASP A 152 -2.46 3.71 -15.51
N GLU A 153 -1.14 3.69 -15.77
CA GLU A 153 -0.52 2.92 -16.85
C GLU A 153 -0.81 1.41 -16.75
N LEU A 154 -0.82 0.89 -15.53
CA LEU A 154 -1.13 -0.52 -15.25
C LEU A 154 -2.63 -0.82 -15.19
N HIS A 155 -3.49 0.20 -15.34
CA HIS A 155 -4.94 0.12 -15.11
C HIS A 155 -5.29 -0.50 -13.74
N TYR A 156 -4.45 -0.23 -12.73
CA TYR A 156 -4.55 -0.76 -11.39
C TYR A 156 -5.47 0.11 -10.53
N ARG A 157 -6.76 -0.24 -10.51
CA ARG A 157 -7.82 0.50 -9.80
C ARG A 157 -7.45 0.90 -8.36
N ALA A 158 -6.94 -0.03 -7.55
CA ALA A 158 -6.69 0.28 -6.14
C ALA A 158 -5.51 1.25 -5.95
N GLY A 159 -4.48 1.17 -6.80
CA GLY A 159 -3.39 2.15 -6.79
C GLY A 159 -3.85 3.54 -7.23
N ARG A 160 -4.78 3.62 -8.19
CA ARG A 160 -5.39 4.89 -8.61
C ARG A 160 -6.17 5.55 -7.48
N VAL A 161 -7.00 4.77 -6.77
CA VAL A 161 -7.73 5.24 -5.59
C VAL A 161 -6.77 5.72 -4.50
N PHE A 162 -5.71 4.96 -4.23
CA PHE A 162 -4.70 5.33 -3.25
C PHE A 162 -4.04 6.67 -3.61
N GLY A 163 -3.48 6.77 -4.83
CA GLY A 163 -2.76 7.96 -5.28
C GLY A 163 -3.64 9.22 -5.27
N VAL A 164 -4.88 9.11 -5.77
CA VAL A 164 -5.86 10.22 -5.73
C VAL A 164 -6.22 10.60 -4.29
N GLY A 165 -6.41 9.62 -3.40
CA GLY A 165 -6.71 9.86 -1.99
C GLY A 165 -5.60 10.63 -1.26
N VAL A 166 -4.33 10.26 -1.48
CA VAL A 166 -3.18 10.97 -0.92
C VAL A 166 -3.07 12.39 -1.49
N LEU A 167 -3.26 12.57 -2.79
CA LEU A 167 -3.22 13.88 -3.43
C LEU A 167 -4.37 14.80 -2.97
N ALA A 168 -5.55 14.23 -2.67
CA ALA A 168 -6.64 14.97 -2.04
C ALA A 168 -6.25 15.46 -0.64
N ALA A 169 -5.60 14.61 0.17
CA ALA A 169 -5.11 14.99 1.49
C ALA A 169 -4.02 16.07 1.43
N ILE A 170 -3.09 15.98 0.47
CA ILE A 170 -2.08 17.01 0.22
C ILE A 170 -2.72 18.34 -0.17
N ALA A 171 -3.72 18.31 -1.08
CA ALA A 171 -4.46 19.52 -1.46
C ALA A 171 -5.17 20.15 -0.25
N ALA A 172 -5.74 19.34 0.64
CA ALA A 172 -6.36 19.81 1.87
C ALA A 172 -5.32 20.46 2.82
N ALA A 173 -4.17 19.82 3.02
CA ALA A 173 -3.07 20.36 3.82
C ALA A 173 -2.57 21.72 3.27
N ARG A 174 -2.59 21.90 1.95
CA ARG A 174 -2.27 23.18 1.27
C ARG A 174 -3.41 24.18 1.20
N ARG A 175 -4.54 23.92 1.87
CA ARG A 175 -5.76 24.76 1.85
C ARG A 175 -6.39 24.95 0.46
N GLN A 176 -6.12 24.02 -0.47
CA GLN A 176 -6.78 23.96 -1.77
C GLN A 176 -8.10 23.19 -1.65
N LEU A 177 -9.05 23.75 -0.88
CA LEU A 177 -10.22 23.01 -0.41
C LEU A 177 -11.12 22.52 -1.55
N GLU A 178 -11.26 23.31 -2.62
CA GLU A 178 -12.04 22.93 -3.81
C GLU A 178 -11.43 21.71 -4.51
N ARG A 179 -10.11 21.73 -4.74
CA ARG A 179 -9.37 20.62 -5.34
C ARG A 179 -9.45 19.37 -4.47
N ALA A 180 -9.21 19.51 -3.16
CA ALA A 180 -9.31 18.41 -2.20
C ALA A 180 -10.70 17.76 -2.20
N SER A 181 -11.76 18.59 -2.17
CA SER A 181 -13.15 18.11 -2.16
C SER A 181 -13.51 17.35 -3.43
N ARG A 182 -13.08 17.86 -4.59
CA ARG A 182 -13.32 17.24 -5.89
C ARG A 182 -12.65 15.87 -6.01
N LEU A 183 -11.37 15.78 -5.64
CA LEU A 183 -10.62 14.52 -5.67
C LEU A 183 -11.20 13.50 -4.67
N TRP A 184 -11.52 13.94 -3.46
CA TRP A 184 -12.06 13.04 -2.44
C TRP A 184 -13.46 12.51 -2.79
N ALA A 185 -14.32 13.34 -3.36
CA ALA A 185 -15.66 12.93 -3.79
C ALA A 185 -15.60 11.79 -4.83
N ALA A 186 -14.62 11.80 -5.73
CA ALA A 186 -14.42 10.71 -6.68
C ALA A 186 -14.08 9.38 -5.97
N ILE A 187 -13.24 9.42 -4.92
CA ILE A 187 -12.94 8.25 -4.10
C ILE A 187 -14.18 7.72 -3.38
N GLU A 188 -15.03 8.60 -2.84
CA GLU A 188 -16.26 8.18 -2.17
C GLU A 188 -17.24 7.50 -3.11
N ASN A 189 -17.39 8.01 -4.32
CA ASN A 189 -18.22 7.38 -5.34
C ASN A 189 -17.68 6.01 -5.75
N GLU A 190 -16.36 5.92 -5.94
CA GLU A 190 -15.69 4.68 -6.34
C GLU A 190 -15.82 3.60 -5.26
N ASP A 191 -15.67 3.97 -3.98
CA ASP A 191 -15.85 3.06 -2.85
C ASP A 191 -17.33 2.68 -2.62
N ALA A 192 -18.29 3.55 -2.97
CA ALA A 192 -19.71 3.21 -2.89
C ALA A 192 -20.11 2.11 -3.90
N VAL A 193 -19.43 2.05 -5.06
CA VAL A 193 -19.65 1.00 -6.06
C VAL A 193 -18.97 -0.30 -5.65
N ALA A 194 -17.69 -0.24 -5.27
CA ALA A 194 -16.89 -1.41 -4.91
C ALA A 194 -15.83 -1.06 -3.85
N PRO A 195 -16.12 -1.31 -2.55
CA PRO A 195 -15.22 -0.97 -1.45
C PRO A 195 -13.87 -1.68 -1.54
N LEU A 196 -12.78 -0.94 -1.36
CA LEU A 196 -11.42 -1.49 -1.32
C LEU A 196 -10.98 -1.77 0.13
N GLY A 197 -10.94 -3.06 0.51
CA GLY A 197 -10.58 -3.48 1.87
C GLY A 197 -9.16 -3.08 2.31
N GLY A 198 -8.17 -3.20 1.42
CA GLY A 198 -6.77 -2.90 1.70
C GLY A 198 -6.40 -1.42 1.79
N TRP A 199 -7.29 -0.52 1.35
CA TRP A 199 -7.11 0.94 1.40
C TRP A 199 -7.57 1.55 2.74
N ARG A 200 -8.25 0.77 3.59
CA ARG A 200 -8.96 1.30 4.78
C ARG A 200 -8.06 2.11 5.73
N ARG A 201 -6.84 1.64 6.00
CA ARG A 201 -5.90 2.33 6.91
C ARG A 201 -5.48 3.68 6.33
N HIS A 202 -5.01 3.69 5.10
CA HIS A 202 -4.57 4.89 4.41
C HIS A 202 -5.71 5.87 4.15
N ARG A 203 -6.91 5.36 3.88
CA ARG A 203 -8.14 6.15 3.81
C ARG A 203 -8.36 6.93 5.10
N GLN A 204 -8.28 6.27 6.26
CA GLN A 204 -8.47 6.93 7.56
C GLN A 204 -7.45 8.04 7.80
N ALA A 205 -6.19 7.82 7.44
CA ALA A 205 -5.14 8.84 7.54
C ALA A 205 -5.45 10.05 6.64
N CYS A 206 -5.83 9.82 5.38
CA CYS A 206 -6.20 10.89 4.45
C CYS A 206 -7.46 11.65 4.90
N GLU A 207 -8.48 10.93 5.39
CA GLU A 207 -9.71 11.53 5.93
C GLU A 207 -9.43 12.43 7.13
N ALA A 208 -8.49 12.06 8.00
CA ALA A 208 -8.12 12.87 9.15
C ALA A 208 -7.56 14.23 8.70
N VAL A 209 -6.61 14.23 7.76
CA VAL A 209 -6.01 15.46 7.20
C VAL A 209 -7.08 16.34 6.53
N ILE A 210 -7.96 15.74 5.74
CA ILE A 210 -9.02 16.45 5.03
C ILE A 210 -10.02 17.09 6.01
N ARG A 211 -10.40 16.34 7.06
CA ARG A 211 -11.31 16.82 8.10
C ARG A 211 -10.71 17.97 8.92
N GLU A 212 -9.44 17.87 9.30
CA GLU A 212 -8.71 18.92 10.02
C GLU A 212 -8.58 20.21 9.20
N ALA A 213 -8.45 20.09 7.88
CA ALA A 213 -8.43 21.24 6.98
C ALA A 213 -9.76 22.01 6.92
N GLY A 214 -10.82 21.52 7.57
CA GLY A 214 -12.14 22.16 7.58
C GLY A 214 -12.94 21.89 6.31
N VAL A 215 -12.57 20.85 5.54
CA VAL A 215 -13.40 20.33 4.45
C VAL A 215 -14.55 19.57 5.09
N SER A 216 -15.56 20.31 5.56
CA SER A 216 -16.78 19.76 6.14
C SER A 216 -17.86 19.70 5.08
N GLU A 217 -18.47 18.51 4.92
CA GLU A 217 -19.55 18.16 3.97
C GLU A 217 -19.07 17.49 2.67
N PHE A 218 -18.72 16.22 2.83
CA PHE A 218 -18.92 15.17 1.83
C PHE A 218 -20.28 15.32 1.15
N GLY A 219 -20.28 15.53 -0.18
CA GLY A 219 -21.27 14.95 -1.09
C GLY A 219 -22.77 15.05 -0.75
N ARG A 220 -23.27 16.10 -0.10
CA ARG A 220 -24.69 16.48 -0.21
C ARG A 220 -24.85 17.70 -1.13
N GLY A 221 -24.33 17.59 -2.35
CA GLY A 221 -24.35 18.71 -3.28
C GLY A 221 -24.04 18.44 -4.75
N HIS A 222 -23.63 17.23 -5.14
CA HIS A 222 -23.59 16.90 -6.57
C HIS A 222 -24.75 15.97 -6.90
N VAL A 223 -25.69 16.51 -7.67
CA VAL A 223 -26.62 15.72 -8.49
C VAL A 223 -25.79 14.66 -9.19
N ALA A 224 -26.26 13.41 -9.20
CA ALA A 224 -25.56 12.22 -9.69
C ALA A 224 -25.03 12.28 -11.16
N GLY A 225 -25.09 13.43 -11.83
CA GLY A 225 -24.51 13.70 -13.15
C GLY A 225 -23.24 14.56 -13.18
N ASP A 226 -22.85 15.25 -12.09
CA ASP A 226 -21.67 16.16 -12.07
C ASP A 226 -20.49 15.63 -11.23
N ALA A 227 -20.60 14.42 -10.70
CA ALA A 227 -19.55 13.81 -9.90
C ALA A 227 -18.39 13.35 -10.78
N LEU A 228 -17.17 13.78 -10.45
CA LEU A 228 -15.95 13.32 -11.11
C LEU A 228 -15.84 11.80 -11.02
N THR A 229 -15.61 11.16 -12.16
CA THR A 229 -15.26 9.74 -12.21
C THR A 229 -13.84 9.53 -11.67
N LEU A 230 -13.46 8.28 -11.36
CA LEU A 230 -12.07 7.98 -11.01
C LEU A 230 -11.11 8.43 -12.14
N ASP A 231 -11.49 8.25 -13.40
CA ASP A 231 -10.67 8.66 -14.55
C ASP A 231 -10.47 10.18 -14.60
N ASP A 232 -11.53 10.95 -14.40
CA ASP A 232 -11.43 12.41 -14.36
C ASP A 232 -10.61 12.89 -13.15
N ALA A 233 -10.73 12.20 -12.01
CA ALA A 233 -9.95 12.51 -10.82
C ALA A 233 -8.47 12.20 -11.00
N VAL A 234 -8.11 11.11 -11.70
CA VAL A 234 -6.73 10.82 -12.06
C VAL A 234 -6.16 11.92 -12.96
N GLY A 235 -6.88 12.33 -14.00
CA GLY A 235 -6.47 13.44 -14.87
C GLY A 235 -6.23 14.73 -14.08
N LEU A 236 -7.20 15.14 -13.26
CA LEU A 236 -7.08 16.32 -12.40
C LEU A 236 -5.91 16.23 -11.42
N ALA A 237 -5.70 15.04 -10.83
CA ALA A 237 -4.65 14.78 -9.86
C ALA A 237 -3.25 14.83 -10.47
N LEU A 238 -3.08 14.36 -11.72
CA LEU A 238 -1.81 14.39 -12.45
C LEU A 238 -1.51 15.73 -13.11
N ASP A 239 -2.53 16.54 -13.42
CA ASP A 239 -2.34 17.90 -13.89
C ASP A 239 -1.78 18.80 -12.78
N ALA A 240 -0.71 19.53 -13.10
CA ALA A 240 -0.04 20.45 -12.18
C ALA A 240 -0.74 21.82 -12.03
N ALA A 241 -1.79 22.08 -12.83
CA ALA A 241 -2.36 23.41 -13.03
C ALA A 241 -3.81 23.60 -12.53
N GLY A 242 -4.37 22.61 -11.80
CA GLY A 242 -5.76 22.65 -11.31
C GLY A 242 -5.88 22.98 -9.84
#